data_AF-A0AA35WTU3-F1
#
_entry.id   AF-A0AA35WTU3-F1
#
_cell.length_a   1.000
_cell.length_b   1.000
_cell.length_c   1.000
_cell.angle_alpha   90.00
_cell.angle_beta   90.00
_cell.angle_gamma   90.00
#
_symmetry.space_group_name_H-M   'P 1'
#
loop_
_entity.id
_entity.type
_entity.pdbx_description
1 polymer ?
#
loop_
_entity_poly.entity_id
_entity_poly.type
_entity_poly.pdbx_seq_one_letter_code
_entity_poly.pdbx_strand_id
1 'polypeptide(L)'
;MTIRTNIAGGPPAGSVLFNTENGTALAGSDYSSTSNSISFEAGLFATTVEVPIIVDQVAEGEEVFYGTLTTSDNVLITESRADIHVNDNDIRVWFEPSSYTVNEDAGTVTLTIRTNFAGGPPPGSVTFTTVNGTATVVSDYTETSSNIVFGENSLTTTVTVPIVDDSVGEQEEVFYGSLSIVGNANVRISQDRADINIIDNDVRVWFEPTAYSVDESAGRVTLIVRTNVPGGPSDGEVEFHTVNGTAI
;
A
#
# COMPACT_ATOMS: atom_id res chain seq x y z
N MET A 1 -23.90 25.81 -4.77
CA MET A 1 -23.58 27.08 -4.07
C MET A 1 -24.78 28.04 -4.14
N THR A 2 -25.01 28.91 -3.14
CA THR A 2 -26.07 29.93 -3.15
C THR A 2 -25.48 31.33 -3.37
N ILE A 3 -25.98 32.07 -4.36
CA ILE A 3 -25.59 33.45 -4.68
C ILE A 3 -26.71 34.38 -4.21
N ARG A 4 -26.36 35.54 -3.63
CA ARG A 4 -27.33 36.50 -3.06
C ARG A 4 -27.24 37.88 -3.70
N THR A 5 -28.32 38.63 -3.65
CA THR A 5 -28.42 40.04 -4.07
C THR A 5 -29.14 40.88 -3.00
N ASN A 6 -28.94 42.21 -3.03
CA ASN A 6 -29.63 43.17 -2.17
C ASN A 6 -30.89 43.79 -2.83
N ILE A 7 -31.19 43.45 -4.08
CA ILE A 7 -32.36 43.95 -4.84
C ILE A 7 -33.23 42.77 -5.27
N ALA A 8 -34.55 42.85 -5.03
CA ALA A 8 -35.49 41.82 -5.43
C ALA A 8 -35.55 41.67 -6.97
N GLY A 9 -35.42 40.45 -7.49
CA GLY A 9 -35.32 40.19 -8.93
C GLY A 9 -33.91 40.40 -9.51
N GLY A 10 -32.94 40.84 -8.70
CA GLY A 10 -31.54 40.89 -9.04
C GLY A 10 -31.19 41.82 -10.21
N PRO A 11 -29.94 41.76 -10.70
CA PRO A 11 -29.54 42.50 -11.89
C PRO A 11 -30.06 41.81 -13.17
N PRO A 12 -30.08 42.49 -14.33
CA PRO A 12 -30.56 41.90 -15.59
C PRO A 12 -29.87 40.57 -15.91
N ALA A 13 -30.58 39.63 -16.53
CA ALA A 13 -29.97 38.36 -16.94
C ALA A 13 -28.77 38.61 -17.87
N GLY A 14 -27.63 37.97 -17.57
CA GLY A 14 -26.39 38.13 -18.34
C GLY A 14 -25.48 39.28 -17.88
N SER A 15 -25.94 40.12 -16.95
CA SER A 15 -25.12 41.19 -16.34
C SER A 15 -24.03 40.66 -15.41
N VAL A 16 -24.30 39.52 -14.75
CA VAL A 16 -23.38 38.81 -13.86
C VAL A 16 -23.14 37.41 -14.42
N LEU A 17 -21.87 37.04 -14.54
CA LEU A 17 -21.43 35.73 -14.99
C LEU A 17 -20.76 34.98 -13.84
N PHE A 18 -21.10 33.71 -13.69
CA PHE A 18 -20.39 32.76 -12.85
C PHE A 18 -19.45 31.93 -13.70
N ASN A 19 -18.21 31.75 -13.25
CA ASN A 19 -17.23 30.86 -13.86
C ASN A 19 -16.49 30.06 -12.78
N THR A 20 -16.18 28.81 -13.06
CA THR A 20 -15.25 28.04 -12.23
C THR A 20 -13.79 28.29 -12.63
N GLU A 21 -12.88 28.32 -11.67
CA GLU A 21 -11.44 28.43 -11.85
C GLU A 21 -10.73 27.36 -11.02
N ASN A 22 -9.69 26.75 -11.58
CA ASN A 22 -8.93 25.70 -10.93
C ASN A 22 -8.23 26.21 -9.66
N GLY A 23 -8.10 25.33 -8.67
CA GLY A 23 -7.15 25.50 -7.56
C GLY A 23 -6.21 24.30 -7.51
N THR A 24 -6.21 23.57 -6.41
CA THR A 24 -5.60 22.23 -6.37
C THR A 24 -6.50 21.21 -7.07
N ALA A 25 -7.83 21.35 -6.92
CA ALA A 25 -8.80 20.65 -7.75
C ALA A 25 -8.84 21.27 -9.15
N LEU A 26 -8.74 20.43 -10.17
CA LEU A 26 -8.64 20.76 -11.58
C LEU A 26 -9.91 20.35 -12.35
N ALA A 27 -10.33 21.20 -13.28
CA ALA A 27 -11.42 20.87 -14.18
C ALA A 27 -11.07 19.66 -15.07
N GLY A 28 -11.95 18.67 -15.10
CA GLY A 28 -11.81 17.43 -15.88
C GLY A 28 -11.29 16.23 -15.09
N SER A 29 -10.60 16.44 -13.97
CA SER A 29 -10.30 15.40 -12.97
C SER A 29 -11.28 15.44 -11.81
N ASP A 30 -11.48 16.62 -11.21
CA ASP A 30 -12.13 16.72 -9.88
C ASP A 30 -13.51 17.38 -9.98
N TYR A 31 -13.71 18.23 -10.98
CA TYR A 31 -15.00 18.86 -11.26
C TYR A 31 -15.18 19.18 -12.75
N SER A 32 -16.43 19.40 -13.17
CA SER A 32 -16.74 19.87 -14.52
C SER A 32 -16.76 21.40 -14.58
N SER A 33 -15.93 21.98 -15.45
CA SER A 33 -15.90 23.44 -15.65
C SER A 33 -17.30 23.96 -15.99
N THR A 34 -17.74 24.97 -15.24
CA THR A 34 -19.10 25.52 -15.31
C THR A 34 -19.04 27.03 -15.53
N SER A 35 -19.77 27.51 -16.54
CA SER A 35 -19.93 28.94 -16.83
C SER A 35 -21.40 29.25 -17.12
N ASN A 36 -21.99 30.17 -16.36
CA ASN A 36 -23.42 30.48 -16.41
C ASN A 36 -23.68 31.98 -16.26
N SER A 37 -24.69 32.51 -16.96
CA SER A 37 -25.26 33.81 -16.63
C SER A 37 -26.18 33.72 -15.43
N ILE A 38 -26.03 34.63 -14.48
CA ILE A 38 -26.85 34.68 -13.27
C ILE A 38 -28.08 35.56 -13.52
N SER A 39 -29.25 35.04 -13.13
CA SER A 39 -30.51 35.77 -13.02
C SER A 39 -31.19 35.42 -11.70
N PHE A 40 -32.01 36.33 -11.20
CA PHE A 40 -32.83 36.12 -10.01
C PHE A 40 -34.30 36.23 -10.41
N GLU A 41 -35.10 35.25 -9.99
CA GLU A 41 -36.55 35.33 -10.18
C GLU A 41 -37.14 36.51 -9.41
N ALA A 42 -38.24 37.07 -9.93
CA ALA A 42 -38.87 38.24 -9.32
C ALA A 42 -39.24 37.98 -7.85
N GLY A 43 -38.82 38.89 -6.97
CA GLY A 43 -39.06 38.75 -5.53
C GLY A 43 -38.06 37.87 -4.78
N LEU A 44 -37.14 37.18 -5.48
CA LEU A 44 -36.07 36.41 -4.85
C LEU A 44 -34.80 37.24 -4.69
N PHE A 45 -34.08 36.96 -3.60
CA PHE A 45 -32.78 37.56 -3.28
C PHE A 45 -31.65 36.52 -3.34
N ALA A 46 -31.96 35.29 -3.72
CA ALA A 46 -30.99 34.21 -3.82
C ALA A 46 -31.30 33.30 -5.01
N THR A 47 -30.25 32.79 -5.63
CA THR A 47 -30.31 31.74 -6.65
C THR A 47 -29.18 30.74 -6.41
N THR A 48 -29.23 29.59 -7.07
CA THR A 48 -28.24 28.53 -6.92
C THR A 48 -27.55 28.22 -8.24
N VAL A 49 -26.27 27.88 -8.16
CA VAL A 49 -25.51 27.29 -9.26
C VAL A 49 -25.05 25.91 -8.83
N GLU A 50 -25.23 24.95 -9.73
CA GLU A 50 -24.72 23.59 -9.61
C GLU A 50 -23.43 23.47 -10.43
N VAL A 51 -22.41 22.89 -9.80
CA VAL A 51 -21.15 22.53 -10.44
C VAL A 51 -21.00 21.02 -10.24
N PRO A 52 -20.96 20.21 -11.32
CA PRO A 52 -20.78 18.76 -11.18
C PRO A 52 -19.40 18.45 -10.62
N ILE A 53 -19.34 17.63 -9.56
CA ILE A 53 -18.11 17.05 -9.01
C ILE A 53 -17.86 15.70 -9.70
N ILE A 54 -16.63 15.46 -10.11
CA ILE A 54 -16.21 14.20 -10.71
C ILE A 54 -15.77 13.28 -9.58
N VAL A 55 -16.21 12.03 -9.63
CA VAL A 55 -15.85 11.01 -8.63
C VAL A 55 -14.92 10.03 -9.32
N ASP A 56 -13.77 9.78 -8.72
CA ASP A 56 -12.88 8.71 -9.13
C ASP A 56 -12.56 7.76 -7.97
N GLN A 57 -11.37 7.15 -8.00
CA GLN A 57 -10.93 6.12 -7.06
C GLN A 57 -9.47 6.36 -6.63
N VAL A 58 -9.03 7.62 -6.67
CA VAL A 58 -7.66 8.05 -6.36
C VAL A 58 -7.69 8.83 -5.06
N ALA A 59 -6.91 8.38 -4.09
CA ALA A 59 -6.76 9.12 -2.84
C ALA A 59 -5.88 10.37 -3.08
N GLU A 60 -6.51 11.55 -3.07
CA GLU A 60 -5.94 12.85 -3.39
C GLU A 60 -5.90 13.79 -2.17
N GLY A 61 -6.73 13.50 -1.15
CA GLY A 61 -6.89 14.37 0.01
C GLY A 61 -7.86 15.55 -0.25
N GLU A 62 -7.91 16.52 0.67
CA GLU A 62 -8.78 17.68 0.47
C GLU A 62 -8.19 18.62 -0.60
N GLU A 63 -9.01 18.96 -1.58
CA GLU A 63 -8.65 19.87 -2.65
C GLU A 63 -9.59 21.08 -2.72
N VAL A 64 -9.20 22.13 -3.44
CA VAL A 64 -10.01 23.35 -3.60
C VAL A 64 -10.05 23.80 -5.05
N PHE A 65 -11.23 24.20 -5.52
CA PHE A 65 -11.42 25.02 -6.72
C PHE A 65 -12.26 26.26 -6.38
N TYR A 66 -12.40 27.18 -7.33
CA TYR A 66 -12.99 28.48 -7.08
C TYR A 66 -14.18 28.76 -7.99
N GLY A 67 -15.21 29.39 -7.44
CA GLY A 67 -16.30 29.99 -8.19
C GLY A 67 -16.11 31.50 -8.22
N THR A 68 -16.02 32.10 -9.41
CA THR A 68 -15.83 33.55 -9.59
C THR A 68 -17.06 34.21 -10.19
N LEU A 69 -17.34 35.43 -9.75
CA LEU A 69 -18.38 36.30 -10.30
C LEU A 69 -17.74 37.47 -11.03
N THR A 70 -18.14 37.68 -12.28
CA THR A 70 -17.76 38.86 -13.06
C THR A 70 -19.01 39.59 -13.53
N THR A 71 -18.88 40.88 -13.82
CA THR A 71 -19.99 41.71 -14.31
C THR A 71 -19.53 42.57 -15.47
N SER A 72 -20.41 42.74 -16.46
CA SER A 72 -20.24 43.70 -17.57
C SER A 72 -21.03 44.99 -17.35
N ASP A 73 -21.85 45.06 -16.29
CA ASP A 73 -22.75 46.15 -15.97
C ASP A 73 -22.36 46.87 -14.67
N ASN A 74 -23.10 47.94 -14.33
CA ASN A 74 -23.01 48.71 -13.07
C ASN A 74 -23.54 47.93 -11.85
N VAL A 75 -23.13 46.67 -11.70
CA VAL A 75 -23.41 45.82 -10.53
C VAL A 75 -22.19 45.84 -9.63
N LEU A 76 -22.37 46.18 -8.35
CA LEU A 76 -21.28 46.03 -7.37
C LEU A 76 -21.24 44.58 -6.88
N ILE A 77 -20.13 43.89 -7.15
CA ILE A 77 -19.83 42.59 -6.58
C ILE A 77 -18.95 42.83 -5.34
N THR A 78 -19.49 42.57 -4.15
CA THR A 78 -18.75 42.74 -2.90
C THR A 78 -17.89 41.53 -2.55
N GLU A 79 -18.29 40.34 -2.99
CA GLU A 79 -17.55 39.08 -2.85
C GLU A 79 -17.56 38.36 -4.19
N SER A 80 -16.46 38.47 -4.94
CA SER A 80 -16.38 37.96 -6.30
C SER A 80 -15.87 36.52 -6.40
N ARG A 81 -15.53 35.89 -5.27
CA ARG A 81 -14.97 34.55 -5.23
C ARG A 81 -15.57 33.75 -4.08
N ALA A 82 -15.85 32.49 -4.34
CA ALA A 82 -16.10 31.47 -3.33
C ALA A 82 -15.10 30.35 -3.49
N ASP A 83 -14.64 29.82 -2.35
CA ASP A 83 -13.77 28.66 -2.27
C ASP A 83 -14.65 27.41 -2.11
N ILE A 84 -14.45 26.43 -2.98
CA ILE A 84 -15.18 25.17 -2.96
C ILE A 84 -14.18 24.07 -2.66
N HIS A 85 -14.28 23.54 -1.44
CA HIS A 85 -13.46 22.44 -0.97
C HIS A 85 -14.10 21.10 -1.39
N VAL A 86 -13.32 20.29 -2.10
CA VAL A 86 -13.65 18.91 -2.49
C VAL A 86 -12.98 18.00 -1.47
N ASN A 87 -13.80 17.32 -0.68
CA ASN A 87 -13.30 16.32 0.26
C ASN A 87 -13.22 14.99 -0.45
N ASP A 88 -12.00 14.50 -0.65
CA ASP A 88 -11.75 13.15 -1.13
C ASP A 88 -12.28 12.11 -0.13
N ASN A 89 -12.94 11.09 -0.67
CA ASN A 89 -13.49 9.98 0.10
C ASN A 89 -12.89 8.62 -0.31
N ASP A 90 -11.79 8.64 -1.06
CA ASP A 90 -11.05 7.46 -1.46
C ASP A 90 -10.04 7.01 -0.41
N ILE A 91 -10.13 5.72 -0.12
CA ILE A 91 -9.40 5.08 0.97
C ILE A 91 -8.34 4.18 0.38
N ARG A 92 -7.13 4.31 0.90
CA ARG A 92 -5.94 3.58 0.49
C ARG A 92 -5.46 2.72 1.65
N VAL A 93 -5.20 1.45 1.38
CA VAL A 93 -4.58 0.50 2.33
C VAL A 93 -3.30 -0.08 1.71
N TRP A 94 -2.24 -0.25 2.49
CA TRP A 94 -0.96 -0.74 1.96
C TRP A 94 -0.08 -1.36 3.04
N PHE A 95 0.83 -2.26 2.63
CA PHE A 95 1.96 -2.67 3.48
C PHE A 95 3.02 -1.58 3.55
N GLU A 96 3.52 -1.30 4.75
CA GLU A 96 4.71 -0.48 4.94
C GLU A 96 5.46 -0.93 6.21
N PRO A 97 6.70 -1.45 6.09
CA PRO A 97 7.46 -1.67 4.85
C PRO A 97 6.86 -2.77 3.95
N SER A 98 7.33 -2.84 2.71
CA SER A 98 6.99 -3.89 1.74
C SER A 98 7.85 -5.15 1.84
N SER A 99 8.87 -5.15 2.70
CA SER A 99 9.75 -6.29 2.92
C SER A 99 10.15 -6.39 4.40
N TYR A 100 10.24 -7.61 4.87
CA TYR A 100 10.58 -8.00 6.22
C TYR A 100 11.65 -9.10 6.14
N THR A 101 12.50 -9.12 7.15
CA THR A 101 13.50 -10.17 7.34
C THR A 101 13.36 -10.65 8.78
N VAL A 102 13.29 -11.97 8.96
CA VAL A 102 13.07 -12.60 10.25
C VAL A 102 14.00 -13.81 10.36
N ASN A 103 14.56 -14.05 11.54
CA ASN A 103 15.27 -15.30 11.80
C ASN A 103 14.24 -16.41 12.00
N GLU A 104 14.59 -17.62 11.61
CA GLU A 104 13.75 -18.81 11.80
C GLU A 104 13.34 -19.02 13.28
N ASP A 105 14.28 -18.84 14.22
CA ASP A 105 14.03 -18.90 15.68
C ASP A 105 13.27 -17.72 16.29
N ALA A 106 12.87 -16.71 15.51
CA ALA A 106 12.16 -15.57 16.06
C ALA A 106 10.75 -15.93 16.59
N GLY A 107 10.22 -17.09 16.17
CA GLY A 107 8.90 -17.60 16.49
C GLY A 107 7.75 -16.87 15.78
N THR A 108 7.86 -15.56 15.54
CA THR A 108 6.88 -14.79 14.76
C THR A 108 7.51 -13.62 14.01
N VAL A 109 6.89 -13.24 12.89
CA VAL A 109 7.09 -11.95 12.22
C VAL A 109 5.84 -11.08 12.37
N THR A 110 6.01 -9.77 12.59
CA THR A 110 4.89 -8.83 12.68
C THR A 110 4.92 -7.86 11.50
N LEU A 111 3.87 -7.89 10.69
CA LEU A 111 3.69 -7.08 9.49
C LEU A 111 2.84 -5.86 9.82
N THR A 112 3.27 -4.68 9.37
CA THR A 112 2.55 -3.42 9.55
C THR A 112 1.78 -3.07 8.27
N ILE A 113 0.49 -2.79 8.45
CA ILE A 113 -0.42 -2.35 7.39
C ILE A 113 -0.88 -0.94 7.75
N ARG A 114 -0.95 -0.06 6.76
CA ARG A 114 -1.33 1.34 6.90
C ARG A 114 -2.56 1.69 6.09
N THR A 115 -3.19 2.80 6.48
CA THR A 115 -4.33 3.41 5.80
C THR A 115 -4.21 4.94 5.82
N ASN A 116 -4.85 5.63 4.87
CA ASN A 116 -5.08 7.08 4.92
C ASN A 116 -6.42 7.43 5.61
N PHE A 117 -7.24 6.43 5.92
CA PHE A 117 -8.53 6.55 6.59
C PHE A 117 -8.41 6.19 8.06
N ALA A 118 -8.51 7.19 8.94
CA ALA A 118 -8.36 6.99 10.38
C ALA A 118 -9.61 6.36 11.02
N GLY A 119 -9.39 5.34 11.84
CA GLY A 119 -10.38 4.86 12.81
C GLY A 119 -11.43 3.89 12.26
N GLY A 120 -11.35 2.63 12.70
CA GLY A 120 -12.36 1.61 12.45
C GLY A 120 -12.08 0.70 11.25
N PRO A 121 -13.02 -0.20 10.91
CA PRO A 121 -12.88 -1.03 9.73
C PRO A 121 -12.88 -0.15 8.48
N PRO A 122 -11.97 -0.39 7.50
CA PRO A 122 -12.13 0.21 6.18
C PRO A 122 -13.54 -0.11 5.64
N PRO A 123 -14.20 0.81 4.94
CA PRO A 123 -15.44 0.51 4.22
C PRO A 123 -15.22 -0.62 3.20
N GLY A 124 -15.65 -1.85 3.49
CA GLY A 124 -15.41 -3.03 2.64
C GLY A 124 -14.46 -4.04 3.31
N SER A 125 -14.40 -5.26 2.78
CA SER A 125 -13.62 -6.33 3.42
C SER A 125 -12.20 -6.38 2.87
N VAL A 126 -11.30 -5.58 3.43
CA VAL A 126 -9.85 -5.77 3.21
C VAL A 126 -9.40 -6.97 4.03
N THR A 127 -8.84 -7.98 3.39
CA THR A 127 -8.35 -9.20 4.04
C THR A 127 -6.86 -9.37 3.84
N PHE A 128 -6.23 -10.08 4.77
CA PHE A 128 -4.85 -10.53 4.71
C PHE A 128 -4.82 -12.06 4.60
N THR A 129 -3.91 -12.57 3.77
CA THR A 129 -3.56 -14.00 3.69
C THR A 129 -2.08 -14.17 3.43
N THR A 130 -1.47 -15.21 3.97
CA THR A 130 -0.12 -15.65 3.58
C THR A 130 -0.14 -16.46 2.28
N VAL A 131 0.92 -16.37 1.48
CA VAL A 131 1.09 -17.09 0.21
C VAL A 131 2.51 -17.66 0.13
N ASN A 132 2.64 -18.92 -0.30
CA ASN A 132 3.93 -19.59 -0.45
C ASN A 132 4.85 -18.88 -1.46
N GLY A 133 6.15 -18.94 -1.20
CA GLY A 133 7.21 -18.66 -2.16
C GLY A 133 8.14 -19.87 -2.26
N THR A 134 9.42 -19.68 -1.92
CA THR A 134 10.31 -20.83 -1.66
C THR A 134 10.00 -21.43 -0.29
N ALA A 135 9.69 -20.58 0.70
CA ALA A 135 9.12 -21.00 1.97
C ALA A 135 7.64 -21.40 1.79
N THR A 136 7.26 -22.51 2.43
CA THR A 136 5.95 -23.16 2.38
C THR A 136 5.31 -23.33 3.76
N VAL A 137 3.98 -23.42 3.76
CA VAL A 137 3.19 -23.66 4.97
C VAL A 137 3.57 -25.00 5.62
N VAL A 138 3.61 -25.02 6.96
CA VAL A 138 4.02 -26.14 7.85
C VAL A 138 5.52 -26.35 7.94
N SER A 139 6.30 -26.24 6.87
CA SER A 139 7.76 -26.31 6.97
C SER A 139 8.33 -25.05 7.62
N ASP A 140 7.99 -23.86 7.10
CA ASP A 140 8.76 -22.65 7.43
C ASP A 140 7.88 -21.59 8.11
N TYR A 141 6.56 -21.65 7.90
CA TYR A 141 5.61 -20.74 8.55
C TYR A 141 4.21 -21.35 8.70
N THR A 142 3.38 -20.74 9.55
CA THR A 142 1.97 -21.12 9.71
C THR A 142 1.07 -20.22 8.87
N GLU A 143 0.18 -20.84 8.07
CA GLU A 143 -0.81 -20.10 7.28
C GLU A 143 -1.65 -19.18 8.17
N THR A 144 -1.69 -17.90 7.80
CA THR A 144 -2.40 -16.86 8.57
C THR A 144 -3.36 -16.12 7.65
N SER A 145 -4.62 -15.99 8.07
CA SER A 145 -5.63 -15.18 7.41
C SER A 145 -6.37 -14.29 8.41
N SER A 146 -6.73 -13.08 7.99
CA SER A 146 -7.32 -12.07 8.87
C SER A 146 -8.15 -11.03 8.10
N ASN A 147 -9.15 -10.46 8.76
CA ASN A 147 -9.80 -9.23 8.29
C ASN A 147 -9.04 -8.02 8.86
N ILE A 148 -8.74 -7.04 8.02
CA ILE A 148 -8.01 -5.85 8.43
C ILE A 148 -8.95 -4.88 9.14
N VAL A 149 -8.63 -4.57 10.39
CA VAL A 149 -9.33 -3.60 11.23
C VAL A 149 -8.31 -2.63 11.82
N PHE A 150 -8.54 -1.33 11.63
CA PHE A 150 -7.74 -0.29 12.26
C PHE A 150 -8.38 0.10 13.59
N GLY A 151 -7.55 0.26 14.63
CA GLY A 151 -7.99 0.75 15.93
C GLY A 151 -8.59 2.15 15.84
N GLU A 152 -9.34 2.57 16.85
CA GLU A 152 -9.94 3.91 16.90
C GLU A 152 -8.86 4.99 16.72
N ASN A 153 -9.08 5.90 15.77
CA ASN A 153 -8.13 6.95 15.38
C ASN A 153 -6.74 6.45 14.96
N SER A 154 -6.57 5.16 14.64
CA SER A 154 -5.32 4.59 14.17
C SER A 154 -5.24 4.60 12.64
N LEU A 155 -4.04 4.90 12.13
CA LEU A 155 -3.68 4.78 10.71
C LEU A 155 -2.87 3.51 10.42
N THR A 156 -2.61 2.70 11.45
CA THR A 156 -1.80 1.48 11.37
C THR A 156 -2.50 0.34 12.10
N THR A 157 -2.31 -0.86 11.58
CA THR A 157 -2.64 -2.12 12.27
C THR A 157 -1.55 -3.14 11.96
N THR A 158 -1.52 -4.22 12.71
CA THR A 158 -0.50 -5.26 12.57
C THR A 158 -1.11 -6.63 12.41
N VAL A 159 -0.46 -7.48 11.62
CA VAL A 159 -0.75 -8.91 11.55
C VAL A 159 0.52 -9.67 11.93
N THR A 160 0.39 -10.66 12.81
CA THR A 160 1.50 -11.51 13.23
C THR A 160 1.37 -12.87 12.55
N VAL A 161 2.46 -13.33 11.92
CA VAL A 161 2.55 -14.65 11.28
C VAL A 161 3.55 -15.50 12.08
N PRO A 162 3.17 -16.69 12.55
CA PRO A 162 4.11 -17.61 13.19
C PRO A 162 5.13 -18.17 12.19
N ILE A 163 6.40 -18.15 12.61
CA ILE A 163 7.52 -18.78 11.91
C ILE A 163 7.77 -20.15 12.56
N VAL A 164 8.02 -21.16 11.73
CA VAL A 164 8.36 -22.51 12.20
C VAL A 164 9.88 -22.59 12.25
N ASP A 165 10.39 -23.07 13.38
CA ASP A 165 11.82 -23.27 13.66
C ASP A 165 12.06 -24.78 13.70
N ASP A 166 13.02 -25.27 12.92
CA ASP A 166 13.39 -26.68 12.94
C ASP A 166 14.87 -26.96 13.28
N SER A 167 15.51 -27.93 12.63
CA SER A 167 16.92 -28.27 12.85
C SER A 167 17.63 -28.62 11.54
N VAL A 168 17.00 -28.35 10.41
CA VAL A 168 17.48 -28.62 9.06
C VAL A 168 18.03 -27.31 8.54
N GLY A 169 19.31 -27.28 8.22
CA GLY A 169 19.87 -26.08 7.59
C GLY A 169 19.46 -25.96 6.11
N GLU A 170 18.76 -24.89 5.76
CA GLU A 170 18.10 -24.70 4.47
C GLU A 170 18.82 -23.71 3.55
N GLN A 171 18.15 -22.77 2.89
CA GLN A 171 18.72 -21.59 2.24
C GLN A 171 17.94 -20.38 2.74
N GLU A 172 18.31 -19.15 2.36
CA GLU A 172 17.38 -18.05 2.62
C GLU A 172 16.12 -18.26 1.78
N GLU A 173 14.98 -18.25 2.45
CA GLU A 173 13.69 -18.53 1.82
C GLU A 173 12.74 -17.34 1.96
N VAL A 174 11.72 -17.29 1.09
CA VAL A 174 10.74 -16.21 1.09
C VAL A 174 9.31 -16.74 1.01
N PHE A 175 8.42 -16.17 1.83
CA PHE A 175 6.96 -16.25 1.65
C PHE A 175 6.37 -14.84 1.58
N TYR A 176 5.08 -14.74 1.28
CA TYR A 176 4.42 -13.46 1.03
C TYR A 176 3.22 -13.22 1.93
N GLY A 177 3.08 -11.99 2.41
CA GLY A 177 1.82 -11.46 2.92
C GLY A 177 1.05 -10.80 1.79
N SER A 178 -0.23 -11.14 1.62
CA SER A 178 -1.07 -10.59 0.56
C SER A 178 -2.31 -9.91 1.13
N LEU A 179 -2.62 -8.70 0.64
CA LEU A 179 -3.86 -7.99 0.90
C LEU A 179 -4.82 -8.17 -0.28
N SER A 180 -6.10 -8.36 0.01
CA SER A 180 -7.15 -8.37 -1.01
C SER A 180 -8.36 -7.55 -0.56
N ILE A 181 -9.16 -7.06 -1.51
CA ILE A 181 -10.41 -6.34 -1.25
C ILE A 181 -11.57 -7.14 -1.80
N VAL A 182 -12.61 -7.32 -0.97
CA VAL A 182 -13.92 -7.79 -1.40
C VAL A 182 -14.95 -6.69 -1.12
N GLY A 183 -15.47 -6.09 -2.19
CA GLY A 183 -16.63 -5.18 -2.15
C GLY A 183 -16.39 -3.83 -1.48
N ASN A 184 -15.98 -2.83 -2.26
CA ASN A 184 -16.30 -1.40 -2.16
C ASN A 184 -15.66 -0.69 -3.37
N ALA A 185 -16.31 0.31 -3.96
CA ALA A 185 -15.73 1.11 -5.03
C ALA A 185 -14.59 2.04 -4.55
N ASN A 186 -14.64 2.52 -3.31
CA ASN A 186 -13.77 3.62 -2.85
C ASN A 186 -12.59 3.14 -1.98
N VAL A 187 -12.28 1.84 -1.98
CA VAL A 187 -11.08 1.31 -1.29
C VAL A 187 -10.11 0.75 -2.32
N ARG A 188 -8.82 1.09 -2.17
CA ARG A 188 -7.73 0.66 -3.04
C ARG A 188 -6.58 0.10 -2.21
N ILE A 189 -5.95 -0.94 -2.74
CA ILE A 189 -4.67 -1.43 -2.21
C ILE A 189 -3.57 -0.97 -3.15
N SER A 190 -2.60 -0.20 -2.64
CA SER A 190 -1.48 0.28 -3.45
C SER A 190 -0.20 -0.53 -3.30
N GLN A 191 -0.08 -1.28 -2.20
CA GLN A 191 0.97 -2.25 -1.97
C GLN A 191 0.29 -3.47 -1.36
N ASP A 192 -0.08 -4.41 -2.22
CA ASP A 192 -0.85 -5.61 -1.89
C ASP A 192 0.01 -6.78 -1.45
N ARG A 193 1.33 -6.66 -1.57
CA ARG A 193 2.27 -7.70 -1.20
C ARG A 193 3.37 -7.18 -0.27
N ALA A 194 3.65 -7.95 0.77
CA ALA A 194 4.87 -7.86 1.55
C ALA A 194 5.71 -9.13 1.35
N ASP A 195 7.01 -8.96 1.18
CA ASP A 195 7.98 -10.06 1.10
C ASP A 195 8.53 -10.35 2.49
N ILE A 196 8.47 -11.61 2.93
CA ILE A 196 9.02 -12.03 4.22
C ILE A 196 10.15 -13.02 3.95
N ASN A 197 11.39 -12.57 4.16
CA ASN A 197 12.58 -13.40 4.03
C ASN A 197 12.91 -14.06 5.37
N ILE A 198 13.05 -15.38 5.38
CA ILE A 198 13.43 -16.19 6.53
C ILE A 198 14.93 -16.46 6.44
N ILE A 199 15.66 -16.01 7.45
CA ILE A 199 17.07 -16.34 7.66
C ILE A 199 17.12 -17.56 8.57
N ASP A 200 17.43 -18.69 7.96
CA ASP A 200 17.73 -19.93 8.64
C ASP A 200 18.92 -19.76 9.60
N ASN A 201 18.74 -20.27 10.81
CA ASN A 201 19.69 -20.21 11.92
C ASN A 201 20.38 -21.56 12.15
N ASP A 202 20.08 -22.56 11.33
CA ASP A 202 20.51 -23.93 11.52
C ASP A 202 21.86 -24.26 10.89
N VAL A 203 22.46 -25.35 11.40
CA VAL A 203 23.81 -25.74 11.02
C VAL A 203 23.80 -26.42 9.65
N ARG A 204 24.62 -25.90 8.73
CA ARG A 204 24.91 -26.46 7.42
C ARG A 204 26.38 -26.82 7.28
N VAL A 205 26.65 -27.85 6.47
CA VAL A 205 28.00 -28.33 6.17
C VAL A 205 28.14 -28.56 4.66
N TRP A 206 29.22 -28.08 4.03
CA TRP A 206 29.44 -28.22 2.58
C TRP A 206 30.93 -28.34 2.21
N PHE A 207 31.23 -28.80 1.00
CA PHE A 207 32.58 -28.72 0.43
C PHE A 207 32.83 -27.38 -0.22
N GLU A 208 34.00 -26.79 0.00
CA GLU A 208 34.43 -25.61 -0.76
C GLU A 208 35.95 -25.58 -0.95
N PRO A 209 36.45 -25.74 -2.20
CA PRO A 209 35.70 -25.77 -3.47
C PRO A 209 34.89 -27.06 -3.67
N THR A 210 33.94 -27.04 -4.63
CA THR A 210 33.12 -28.20 -5.01
C THR A 210 33.81 -29.16 -5.99
N ALA A 211 34.98 -28.78 -6.49
CA ALA A 211 35.81 -29.61 -7.36
C ALA A 211 37.28 -29.48 -6.97
N TYR A 212 37.97 -30.62 -7.00
CA TYR A 212 39.39 -30.74 -6.71
C TYR A 212 40.09 -31.40 -7.90
N SER A 213 41.31 -30.96 -8.18
CA SER A 213 42.22 -31.61 -9.13
C SER A 213 43.54 -31.87 -8.42
N VAL A 214 44.08 -33.07 -8.59
CA VAL A 214 45.31 -33.52 -7.94
C VAL A 214 46.05 -34.46 -8.87
N ASP A 215 47.37 -34.36 -8.94
CA ASP A 215 48.19 -35.33 -9.65
C ASP A 215 48.21 -36.67 -8.90
N GLU A 216 48.15 -37.80 -9.61
CA GLU A 216 48.22 -39.14 -9.00
C GLU A 216 49.50 -39.33 -8.16
N SER A 217 50.58 -38.63 -8.52
CA SER A 217 51.85 -38.65 -7.79
C SER A 217 51.80 -37.95 -6.43
N ALA A 218 50.74 -37.17 -6.13
CA ALA A 218 50.60 -36.47 -4.86
C ALA A 218 50.29 -37.40 -3.68
N GLY A 219 49.74 -38.60 -3.95
CA GLY A 219 49.41 -39.63 -2.96
C GLY A 219 48.27 -39.28 -1.98
N ARG A 220 47.83 -38.02 -1.90
CA ARG A 220 46.71 -37.55 -1.08
C ARG A 220 46.10 -36.27 -1.64
N VAL A 221 44.81 -36.09 -1.40
CA VAL A 221 44.08 -34.83 -1.60
C VAL A 221 43.53 -34.36 -0.26
N THR A 222 43.61 -33.07 0.03
CA THR A 222 42.95 -32.47 1.20
C THR A 222 41.68 -31.79 0.75
N LEU A 223 40.54 -32.28 1.22
CA LEU A 223 39.25 -31.66 0.98
C LEU A 223 38.94 -30.68 2.12
N ILE A 224 38.42 -29.52 1.77
CA ILE A 224 37.98 -28.51 2.73
C ILE A 224 36.47 -28.66 2.88
N VAL A 225 36.06 -28.96 4.11
CA VAL A 225 34.66 -28.95 4.55
C VAL A 225 34.43 -27.67 5.35
N ARG A 226 33.35 -26.97 5.04
CA ARG A 226 32.93 -25.73 5.69
C ARG A 226 31.62 -25.92 6.43
N THR A 227 31.35 -25.01 7.35
CA THR A 227 30.09 -24.88 8.08
C THR A 227 29.75 -23.40 8.25
N ASN A 228 28.46 -23.07 8.36
CA ASN A 228 27.97 -21.71 8.61
C ASN A 228 28.04 -21.33 10.10
N VAL A 229 28.26 -22.30 11.00
CA VAL A 229 28.36 -22.07 12.45
C VAL A 229 29.77 -22.39 12.98
N PRO A 230 30.47 -21.46 13.64
CA PRO A 230 31.78 -21.73 14.24
C PRO A 230 31.73 -22.87 15.25
N GLY A 231 32.53 -23.92 15.03
CA GLY A 231 32.52 -25.14 15.85
C GLY A 231 31.72 -26.29 15.26
N GLY A 232 30.92 -26.05 14.21
CA GLY A 232 30.09 -27.06 13.56
C GLY A 232 28.91 -27.53 14.41
N PRO A 233 28.24 -28.63 14.02
CA PRO A 233 27.11 -29.16 14.77
C PRO A 233 27.57 -29.62 16.15
N SER A 234 26.81 -29.26 17.20
CA SER A 234 27.17 -29.55 18.59
C SER A 234 27.10 -31.04 18.97
N ASP A 235 26.49 -31.88 18.13
CA ASP A 235 26.27 -33.31 18.42
C ASP A 235 26.32 -34.23 17.18
N GLY A 236 26.90 -33.76 16.06
CA GLY A 236 26.90 -34.48 14.78
C GLY A 236 28.28 -34.97 14.34
N GLU A 237 28.45 -36.28 14.15
CA GLU A 237 29.50 -36.80 13.27
C GLU A 237 29.08 -36.56 11.81
N VAL A 238 29.91 -35.86 11.04
CA VAL A 238 29.73 -35.79 9.59
C VAL A 238 30.29 -37.09 9.01
N GLU A 239 29.41 -38.05 8.74
CA GLU A 239 29.80 -39.26 8.02
C GLU A 239 30.11 -38.92 6.56
N PHE A 240 31.20 -39.48 6.03
CA PHE A 240 31.55 -39.35 4.63
C PHE A 240 31.76 -40.74 4.02
N HIS A 241 31.39 -40.86 2.75
CA HIS A 241 31.69 -42.03 1.94
C HIS A 241 32.26 -41.60 0.60
N THR A 242 33.10 -42.43 0.01
CA THR A 242 33.55 -42.26 -1.36
C THR A 242 32.62 -43.03 -2.30
N VAL A 243 32.35 -42.48 -3.48
CA VAL A 243 31.66 -43.18 -4.57
C VAL A 243 32.59 -43.34 -5.76
N ASN A 244 32.47 -44.45 -6.47
CA ASN A 244 33.25 -44.68 -7.68
C ASN A 244 32.78 -43.72 -8.79
N GLY A 245 33.73 -42.99 -9.36
CA GLY A 245 33.54 -42.17 -10.56
C GLY A 245 34.26 -42.78 -11.76
N THR A 246 34.95 -41.94 -12.53
CA THR A 246 35.81 -42.35 -13.65
C THR A 246 37.23 -42.73 -13.22
N ALA A 247 37.55 -42.66 -11.93
CA ALA A 247 38.85 -43.06 -11.39
C ALA A 247 39.03 -44.60 -11.51
N ILE A 248 40.24 -45.04 -11.85
CA ILE A 248 40.62 -46.45 -12.09
C ILE A 248 41.76 -46.84 -11.15
#